data_AF-A0A8K0G2C7-F1
#
_entry.id   AF-A0A8K0G2C7-F1
#
_cell.length_a   1.000
_cell.length_b   1.000
_cell.length_c   1.000
_cell.angle_alpha   90.00
_cell.angle_beta   90.00
_cell.angle_gamma   90.00
#
_symmetry.space_group_name_H-M   'P 1'
#
loop_
_entity.id
_entity.type
_entity.pdbx_description
1 polymer ?
#
loop_
_entity_poly.entity_id
_entity_poly.type
_entity_poly.pdbx_seq_one_letter_code
_entity_poly.pdbx_strand_id
1 'polypeptide(L)'
;MPPARRNCKFTKKLSQEFPFIKPTKFEDEVTCTFSITSGGRRDITRHLACEKHKKHINAAASSSVLTNYYRNDIYGTCERKLAISETLFVYHAVAHNHSFRSMDCTSKIIQKRFENKFSCARTKSEAIIKRVLAPFAFDALTQELETIRYFNTQNGISIKIIDVTSAPGETAEIISNLLLKVLDKNNLRNKLVAYCADNANTNFGGVSKKGNKNVFNKLKQNVSQKLIGIGCAAHIIHNTIQTAADLLPVDVDSVINKIYSHFYIFTVRVESLKTFREEAETDYHKLLSTKVAKAINNLISKLEARLDQTFIPLIIRNDLTKLTEEGEINKEWFYSHVVQFYKNCLDYLRLWSSQFSDIGCLEWTDLNQCVEWENVQKTLEFISEHFTANDIDESALFDEVTLIKSYATEQKIKEWQEMKTPIDLRWVEIFHHFDVQQISYPQILQLVEFALCLPATNAPTERVFSIINNIWTEKSQLTVETLKAMIVVRCNLGRSCEEFLLKIQDNSGLLKKAHSAEKYI
;
A
#
# COMPACT_ATOMS: atom_id res chain seq x y z
N MET A 1 13.21 -55.89 -81.02
CA MET A 1 12.42 -54.76 -80.48
C MET A 1 12.90 -54.43 -79.07
N PRO A 2 13.01 -53.15 -78.68
CA PRO A 2 13.16 -52.79 -77.27
C PRO A 2 11.87 -53.14 -76.50
N PRO A 3 11.94 -53.43 -75.18
CA PRO A 3 10.74 -53.68 -74.38
C PRO A 3 9.87 -52.41 -74.33
N ALA A 4 8.55 -52.58 -74.46
CA ALA A 4 7.60 -51.48 -74.38
C ALA A 4 7.74 -50.74 -73.05
N ARG A 5 7.90 -49.40 -73.10
CA ARG A 5 7.93 -48.57 -71.89
C ARG A 5 6.61 -48.73 -71.15
N ARG A 6 6.66 -49.17 -69.90
CA ARG A 6 5.49 -49.13 -69.01
C ARG A 6 5.09 -47.67 -68.79
N ASN A 7 3.80 -47.41 -68.82
CA ASN A 7 3.20 -46.11 -68.58
C ASN A 7 2.22 -46.27 -67.41
N CYS A 8 2.75 -46.20 -66.18
CA CYS A 8 2.01 -46.44 -64.96
C CYS A 8 1.27 -45.19 -64.48
N LYS A 9 -0.02 -45.33 -64.17
CA LYS A 9 -0.89 -44.27 -63.65
C LYS A 9 -1.29 -44.52 -62.19
N PHE A 10 -1.78 -43.48 -61.53
CA PHE A 10 -2.36 -43.56 -60.20
C PHE A 10 -3.62 -44.44 -60.21
N THR A 11 -3.84 -45.21 -59.14
CA THR A 11 -4.99 -46.12 -59.02
C THR A 11 -5.50 -46.16 -57.58
N LYS A 12 -6.79 -46.52 -57.39
CA LYS A 12 -7.38 -46.72 -56.06
C LYS A 12 -6.61 -47.75 -55.20
N LYS A 13 -5.96 -48.73 -55.83
CA LYS A 13 -5.11 -49.72 -55.15
C LYS A 13 -3.84 -49.07 -54.57
N LEU A 14 -3.22 -48.14 -55.31
CA LEU A 14 -2.09 -47.36 -54.79
C LEU A 14 -2.51 -46.38 -53.69
N SER A 15 -3.70 -45.78 -53.77
CA SER A 15 -4.19 -44.89 -52.69
C SER A 15 -4.57 -45.63 -51.41
N GLN A 16 -4.99 -46.90 -51.50
CA GLN A 16 -5.23 -47.76 -50.33
C GLN A 16 -3.92 -48.19 -49.68
N GLU A 17 -2.88 -48.50 -50.47
CA GLU A 17 -1.58 -48.91 -49.95
C GLU A 17 -0.71 -47.74 -49.45
N PHE A 18 -0.87 -46.55 -50.04
CA PHE A 18 -0.15 -45.33 -49.65
C PHE A 18 -1.12 -44.15 -49.42
N PRO A 19 -1.84 -44.10 -48.28
CA PRO A 19 -2.95 -43.14 -48.06
C PRO A 19 -2.56 -41.66 -48.07
N PHE A 20 -1.28 -41.35 -47.85
CA PHE A 20 -0.73 -39.98 -47.91
C PHE A 20 -0.50 -39.48 -49.35
N ILE A 21 -0.67 -40.33 -50.36
CA ILE A 21 -0.42 -40.03 -51.77
C ILE A 21 -1.74 -39.73 -52.48
N LYS A 22 -1.84 -38.52 -53.05
CA LYS A 22 -2.98 -38.07 -53.86
C LYS A 22 -2.51 -37.81 -55.31
N PRO A 23 -3.39 -38.01 -56.31
CA PRO A 23 -3.06 -37.64 -57.68
C PRO A 23 -2.93 -36.12 -57.81
N THR A 24 -2.11 -35.65 -58.74
CA THR A 24 -2.01 -34.23 -59.08
C THR A 24 -2.94 -33.90 -60.26
N LYS A 25 -2.67 -32.80 -60.98
CA LYS A 25 -3.31 -32.50 -62.28
C LYS A 25 -2.94 -33.52 -63.37
N PHE A 26 -1.86 -34.29 -63.19
CA PHE A 26 -1.43 -35.36 -64.09
C PHE A 26 -1.63 -36.72 -63.40
N GLU A 27 -2.19 -37.70 -64.12
CA GLU A 27 -2.54 -39.02 -63.55
C GLU A 27 -1.33 -39.88 -63.17
N ASP A 28 -0.13 -39.54 -63.65
CA ASP A 28 1.14 -40.21 -63.41
C ASP A 28 2.09 -39.41 -62.50
N GLU A 29 1.63 -38.27 -61.97
CA GLU A 29 2.31 -37.52 -60.91
C GLU A 29 1.48 -37.47 -59.62
N VAL A 30 2.15 -37.56 -58.48
CA VAL A 30 1.51 -37.62 -57.17
C VAL A 30 2.02 -36.55 -56.20
N THR A 31 1.26 -36.24 -55.16
CA THR A 31 1.67 -35.28 -54.12
C THR A 31 2.99 -35.70 -53.45
N CYS A 32 3.87 -34.72 -53.21
CA CYS A 32 5.34 -34.84 -53.15
C CYS A 32 6.07 -34.83 -54.52
N THR A 33 5.35 -34.50 -55.60
CA THR A 33 5.85 -34.12 -56.95
C THR A 33 6.98 -35.00 -57.45
N PHE A 34 6.62 -36.25 -57.76
CA PHE A 34 7.45 -37.16 -58.53
C PHE A 34 6.56 -37.98 -59.48
N SER A 35 7.15 -38.37 -60.61
CA SER A 35 6.53 -39.25 -61.60
C SER A 35 6.57 -40.71 -61.13
N ILE A 36 5.44 -41.41 -61.29
CA ILE A 36 5.32 -42.86 -61.12
C ILE A 36 5.24 -43.61 -62.47
N THR A 37 5.39 -42.89 -63.58
CA THR A 37 5.18 -43.36 -64.95
C THR A 37 6.02 -44.59 -65.29
N SER A 38 7.23 -44.69 -64.75
CA SER A 38 8.23 -45.71 -65.11
C SER A 38 8.12 -47.04 -64.35
N GLY A 39 7.72 -46.99 -63.07
CA GLY A 39 7.81 -48.11 -62.13
C GLY A 39 6.67 -48.19 -61.11
N GLY A 40 5.74 -47.23 -61.10
CA GLY A 40 4.54 -47.26 -60.26
C GLY A 40 4.89 -47.33 -58.77
N ARG A 41 4.44 -48.41 -58.11
CA ARG A 41 4.76 -48.72 -56.70
C ARG A 41 6.26 -48.67 -56.38
N ARG A 42 7.14 -49.11 -57.30
CA ARG A 42 8.59 -49.07 -57.07
C ARG A 42 9.14 -47.64 -57.00
N ASP A 43 8.53 -46.69 -57.73
CA ASP A 43 8.93 -45.29 -57.69
C ASP A 43 8.52 -44.64 -56.37
N ILE A 44 7.33 -44.99 -55.87
CA ILE A 44 6.85 -44.59 -54.53
C ILE A 44 7.79 -45.09 -53.43
N THR A 45 8.09 -46.40 -53.38
CA THR A 45 8.99 -46.96 -52.35
C THR A 45 10.40 -46.34 -52.42
N ARG A 46 10.90 -46.08 -53.64
CA ARG A 46 12.19 -45.41 -53.88
C ARG A 46 12.18 -43.94 -53.45
N HIS A 47 11.07 -43.22 -53.65
CA HIS A 47 10.90 -41.86 -53.17
C HIS A 47 10.91 -41.81 -51.63
N LEU A 48 10.17 -42.69 -50.96
CA LEU A 48 10.17 -42.79 -49.49
C LEU A 48 11.57 -43.07 -48.91
N ALA A 49 12.35 -43.91 -49.59
CA ALA A 49 13.72 -44.23 -49.20
C ALA A 49 14.71 -43.08 -49.45
N CYS A 50 14.37 -42.05 -50.23
CA CYS A 50 15.32 -41.02 -50.63
C CYS A 50 15.62 -40.01 -49.50
N GLU A 51 16.88 -39.57 -49.43
CA GLU A 51 17.34 -38.64 -48.41
C GLU A 51 16.62 -37.28 -48.45
N LYS A 52 16.12 -36.85 -49.61
CA LYS A 52 15.33 -35.62 -49.73
C LYS A 52 14.00 -35.74 -48.98
N HIS A 53 13.31 -36.87 -49.11
CA HIS A 53 12.05 -37.13 -48.42
C HIS A 53 12.24 -37.24 -46.91
N LYS A 54 13.24 -38.01 -46.46
CA LYS A 54 13.61 -38.11 -45.03
C LYS A 54 13.98 -36.74 -44.44
N LYS A 55 14.78 -35.92 -45.14
CA LYS A 55 15.12 -34.57 -44.70
C LYS A 55 13.90 -33.66 -44.60
N HIS A 56 12.95 -33.75 -45.52
CA HIS A 56 11.70 -32.98 -45.46
C HIS A 56 10.81 -33.42 -44.28
N ILE A 57 10.70 -34.73 -44.00
CA ILE A 57 9.98 -35.22 -42.81
C ILE A 57 10.66 -34.72 -41.52
N ASN A 58 11.99 -34.86 -41.42
CA ASN A 58 12.73 -34.43 -40.23
C ASN A 58 12.67 -32.90 -40.04
N ALA A 59 12.69 -32.12 -41.13
CA ALA A 59 12.51 -30.67 -41.09
C ALA A 59 11.09 -30.27 -40.65
N ALA A 60 10.06 -30.98 -41.11
CA ALA A 60 8.69 -30.76 -40.66
C ALA A 60 8.49 -31.15 -39.18
N ALA A 61 9.09 -32.26 -38.73
CA ALA A 61 9.02 -32.71 -37.34
C ALA A 61 9.82 -31.82 -36.36
N SER A 62 10.88 -31.16 -36.82
CA SER A 62 11.67 -30.19 -36.03
C SER A 62 11.14 -28.76 -36.09
N SER A 63 10.18 -28.46 -36.97
CA SER A 63 9.57 -27.13 -37.09
C SER A 63 8.40 -26.98 -36.12
N SER A 64 8.48 -26.02 -35.20
CA SER A 64 7.37 -25.69 -34.31
C SER A 64 6.19 -25.13 -35.10
N VAL A 65 5.00 -25.72 -34.91
CA VAL A 65 3.78 -25.28 -35.61
C VAL A 65 3.46 -23.83 -35.22
N LEU A 66 3.24 -22.97 -36.23
CA LEU A 66 2.99 -21.53 -36.05
C LEU A 66 1.85 -21.21 -35.06
N THR A 67 0.82 -22.06 -34.97
CA THR A 67 -0.29 -21.94 -34.01
C THR A 67 0.13 -21.98 -32.54
N ASN A 68 1.31 -22.52 -32.23
CA ASN A 68 1.87 -22.50 -30.87
C ASN A 68 2.32 -21.10 -30.42
N TYR A 69 2.43 -20.12 -31.34
CA TYR A 69 2.86 -18.75 -31.05
C TYR A 69 1.71 -17.73 -31.06
N TYR A 70 0.54 -18.09 -31.61
CA TYR A 70 -0.65 -17.25 -31.59
C TYR A 70 -1.53 -17.54 -30.35
N ARG A 71 -2.25 -16.51 -29.88
CA ARG A 71 -3.32 -16.66 -28.89
C ARG A 71 -4.59 -17.18 -29.58
N ASN A 72 -5.40 -17.97 -28.89
CA ASN A 72 -6.71 -18.36 -29.40
C ASN A 72 -7.70 -17.20 -29.22
N ASP A 73 -8.68 -17.07 -30.13
CA ASP A 73 -9.76 -16.09 -30.01
C ASP A 73 -10.79 -16.47 -28.92
N ILE A 74 -10.79 -17.73 -28.48
CA ILE A 74 -11.68 -18.23 -27.43
C ILE A 74 -10.94 -18.21 -26.09
N TYR A 75 -11.49 -17.49 -25.11
CA TYR A 75 -10.94 -17.43 -23.75
C TYR A 75 -11.17 -18.76 -22.99
N GLY A 76 -10.20 -19.67 -23.10
CA GLY A 76 -10.21 -20.97 -22.46
C GLY A 76 -9.35 -21.07 -21.19
N THR A 77 -9.06 -22.30 -20.78
CA THR A 77 -8.24 -22.61 -19.59
C THR A 77 -6.77 -22.19 -19.75
N CYS A 78 -6.24 -22.26 -20.97
CA CYS A 78 -4.87 -21.82 -21.27
C CYS A 78 -4.76 -20.28 -21.20
N GLU A 79 -5.73 -19.58 -21.77
CA GLU A 79 -5.82 -18.13 -21.81
C GLU A 79 -6.00 -17.55 -20.39
N ARG A 80 -6.78 -18.24 -19.54
CA ARG A 80 -6.91 -17.93 -18.10
C ARG A 80 -5.60 -18.13 -17.35
N LYS A 81 -4.89 -19.25 -17.54
CA LYS A 81 -3.57 -19.48 -16.91
C LYS A 81 -2.55 -18.42 -17.31
N LEU A 82 -2.53 -18.05 -18.59
CA LEU A 82 -1.68 -16.98 -19.11
C LEU A 82 -2.05 -15.63 -18.48
N ALA A 83 -3.34 -15.30 -18.41
CA ALA A 83 -3.82 -14.08 -17.78
C ALA A 83 -3.45 -13.99 -16.29
N ILE A 84 -3.55 -15.10 -15.54
CA ILE A 84 -3.10 -15.17 -14.14
C ILE A 84 -1.60 -14.90 -14.06
N SER A 85 -0.78 -15.58 -14.87
CA SER A 85 0.68 -15.44 -14.86
C SER A 85 1.12 -14.01 -15.19
N GLU A 86 0.51 -13.39 -16.20
CA GLU A 86 0.82 -12.01 -16.61
C GLU A 86 0.34 -10.99 -15.59
N THR A 87 -0.83 -11.19 -14.96
CA THR A 87 -1.36 -10.32 -13.91
C THR A 87 -0.53 -10.40 -12.62
N LEU A 88 -0.15 -11.62 -12.21
CA LEU A 88 0.69 -11.87 -11.05
C LEU A 88 2.11 -11.30 -11.25
N PHE A 89 2.69 -11.42 -12.45
CA PHE A 89 3.98 -10.82 -12.79
C PHE A 89 3.98 -9.29 -12.63
N VAL A 90 2.92 -8.63 -13.10
CA VAL A 90 2.78 -7.16 -12.96
C VAL A 90 2.58 -6.77 -11.49
N TYR A 91 1.75 -7.51 -10.73
CA TYR A 91 1.59 -7.27 -9.30
C TYR A 91 2.90 -7.44 -8.54
N HIS A 92 3.61 -8.55 -8.76
CA HIS A 92 4.90 -8.85 -8.14
C HIS A 92 5.92 -7.71 -8.38
N ALA A 93 6.02 -7.22 -9.62
CA ALA A 93 6.93 -6.12 -9.91
C ALA A 93 6.59 -4.82 -9.16
N VAL A 94 5.31 -4.52 -8.93
CA VAL A 94 4.87 -3.34 -8.15
C VAL A 94 5.03 -3.57 -6.64
N ALA A 95 4.73 -4.77 -6.15
CA ALA A 95 4.88 -5.17 -4.75
C ALA A 95 6.36 -5.17 -4.31
N HIS A 96 7.30 -5.45 -5.22
CA HIS A 96 8.74 -5.51 -4.93
C HIS A 96 9.58 -4.40 -5.61
N ASN A 97 8.94 -3.32 -6.09
CA ASN A 97 9.59 -2.16 -6.72
C ASN A 97 10.56 -2.52 -7.88
N HIS A 98 10.25 -3.57 -8.64
CA HIS A 98 11.05 -3.94 -9.81
C HIS A 98 10.85 -2.94 -10.97
N SER A 99 11.96 -2.59 -11.63
CA SER A 99 11.93 -1.61 -12.71
C SER A 99 11.14 -2.12 -13.91
N PHE A 100 10.13 -1.36 -14.33
CA PHE A 100 9.35 -1.65 -15.54
C PHE A 100 10.23 -1.67 -16.81
N ARG A 101 11.42 -1.04 -16.81
CA ARG A 101 12.41 -1.16 -17.90
C ARG A 101 13.00 -2.57 -18.02
N SER A 102 13.10 -3.30 -16.91
CA SER A 102 13.58 -4.70 -16.92
C SER A 102 12.52 -5.69 -17.41
N MET A 103 11.24 -5.30 -17.47
CA MET A 103 10.18 -6.21 -17.94
C MET A 103 10.37 -6.63 -19.41
N ASP A 104 10.96 -5.78 -20.24
CA ASP A 104 11.20 -6.11 -21.66
C ASP A 104 12.23 -7.23 -21.86
N CYS A 105 13.23 -7.34 -20.99
CA CYS A 105 14.17 -8.46 -20.99
C CYS A 105 13.65 -9.65 -20.17
N THR A 106 13.06 -9.42 -18.99
CA THR A 106 12.50 -10.48 -18.14
C THR A 106 11.36 -11.21 -18.83
N SER A 107 10.43 -10.53 -19.51
CA SER A 107 9.37 -11.18 -20.29
C SER A 107 9.94 -12.05 -21.42
N LYS A 108 11.05 -11.67 -22.06
CA LYS A 108 11.71 -12.49 -23.09
C LYS A 108 12.41 -13.71 -22.50
N ILE A 109 12.94 -13.62 -21.28
CA ILE A 109 13.51 -14.76 -20.55
C ILE A 109 12.40 -15.74 -20.17
N ILE A 110 11.30 -15.25 -19.57
CA ILE A 110 10.12 -16.06 -19.23
C ILE A 110 9.59 -16.77 -20.49
N GLN A 111 9.45 -16.02 -21.60
CA GLN A 111 8.96 -16.56 -22.85
C GLN A 111 9.85 -17.68 -23.43
N LYS A 112 11.18 -17.51 -23.37
CA LYS A 112 12.13 -18.47 -23.95
C LYS A 112 12.41 -19.69 -23.08
N ARG A 113 12.14 -19.63 -21.77
CA ARG A 113 12.57 -20.65 -20.81
C ARG A 113 11.44 -21.34 -20.04
N PHE A 114 10.25 -20.74 -19.96
CA PHE A 114 9.17 -21.23 -19.10
C PHE A 114 7.81 -21.32 -19.80
N GLU A 115 7.37 -20.29 -20.52
CA GLU A 115 6.03 -20.26 -21.14
C GLU A 115 6.06 -19.50 -22.48
N ASN A 116 6.00 -20.21 -23.61
CA ASN A 116 6.25 -19.64 -24.94
C ASN A 116 5.19 -18.60 -25.40
N LYS A 117 3.98 -18.62 -24.81
CA LYS A 117 2.93 -17.62 -25.06
C LYS A 117 3.01 -16.41 -24.12
N PHE A 118 3.93 -16.41 -23.13
CA PHE A 118 4.11 -15.28 -22.22
C PHE A 118 4.63 -14.05 -22.96
N SER A 119 3.87 -12.96 -22.89
CA SER A 119 4.25 -11.69 -23.52
C SER A 119 3.67 -10.54 -22.70
N CYS A 120 4.42 -10.18 -21.64
CA CYS A 120 4.13 -9.11 -20.69
C CYS A 120 5.34 -8.15 -20.57
N ALA A 121 5.67 -7.56 -21.71
CA ALA A 121 6.63 -6.46 -21.84
C ALA A 121 6.06 -5.14 -21.25
N ARG A 122 6.89 -4.11 -21.14
CA ARG A 122 6.58 -2.83 -20.47
C ARG A 122 5.20 -2.27 -20.80
N THR A 123 4.85 -2.14 -22.08
CA THR A 123 3.55 -1.57 -22.51
C THR A 123 2.35 -2.36 -22.00
N LYS A 124 2.44 -3.70 -21.96
CA LYS A 124 1.36 -4.53 -21.43
C LYS A 124 1.28 -4.44 -19.92
N SER A 125 2.42 -4.36 -19.23
CA SER A 125 2.46 -4.16 -17.78
C SER A 125 1.88 -2.80 -17.37
N GLU A 126 2.17 -1.74 -18.13
CA GLU A 126 1.56 -0.42 -17.94
C GLU A 126 0.04 -0.43 -18.22
N ALA A 127 -0.42 -1.20 -19.20
CA ALA A 127 -1.85 -1.38 -19.46
C ALA A 127 -2.56 -2.16 -18.33
N ILE A 128 -1.99 -3.30 -17.91
CA ILE A 128 -2.52 -4.12 -16.81
C ILE A 128 -2.55 -3.33 -15.50
N ILE A 129 -1.48 -2.59 -15.15
CA ILE A 129 -1.47 -1.85 -13.89
C ILE A 129 -2.52 -0.73 -13.89
N LYS A 130 -2.64 0.04 -14.98
CA LYS A 130 -3.52 1.21 -15.05
C LYS A 130 -5.00 0.87 -15.27
N ARG A 131 -5.31 -0.16 -16.06
CA ARG A 131 -6.69 -0.44 -16.53
C ARG A 131 -7.29 -1.74 -16.00
N VAL A 132 -6.52 -2.52 -15.24
CA VAL A 132 -6.99 -3.78 -14.65
C VAL A 132 -6.73 -3.81 -13.15
N LEU A 133 -5.47 -3.68 -12.72
CA LEU A 133 -5.09 -3.81 -11.31
C LEU A 133 -5.45 -2.59 -10.47
N ALA A 134 -5.22 -1.37 -10.93
CA ALA A 134 -5.62 -0.17 -10.17
C ALA A 134 -7.14 -0.08 -10.02
N PRO A 135 -7.98 -0.23 -11.08
CA PRO A 135 -9.43 -0.35 -10.93
C PRO A 135 -9.85 -1.48 -9.99
N PHE A 136 -9.20 -2.65 -10.01
CA PHE A 136 -9.50 -3.74 -9.06
C PHE A 136 -9.06 -3.46 -7.61
N ALA A 137 -7.96 -2.74 -7.43
CA ALA A 137 -7.51 -2.26 -6.14
C ALA A 137 -8.43 -1.17 -5.56
N PHE A 138 -9.17 -0.47 -6.43
CA PHE A 138 -10.27 0.42 -6.06
C PHE A 138 -11.58 -0.32 -5.84
N ASP A 139 -12.08 -1.14 -6.78
CA ASP A 139 -13.37 -1.87 -6.69
C ASP A 139 -13.46 -2.83 -5.49
N ALA A 140 -12.33 -3.18 -4.86
CA ALA A 140 -12.29 -3.88 -3.56
C ALA A 140 -12.66 -2.97 -2.36
N LEU A 141 -12.97 -1.71 -2.62
CA LEU A 141 -13.32 -0.60 -1.73
C LEU A 141 -14.36 0.29 -2.44
N THR A 142 -14.94 1.27 -1.74
CA THR A 142 -15.64 2.38 -2.41
C THR A 142 -14.62 3.35 -3.02
N GLN A 143 -15.02 4.07 -4.09
CA GLN A 143 -14.13 4.51 -5.18
C GLN A 143 -13.17 5.71 -4.89
N GLU A 144 -12.33 6.00 -5.91
CA GLU A 144 -11.24 6.98 -6.09
C GLU A 144 -11.62 8.49 -5.89
N LEU A 145 -10.98 9.38 -5.10
CA LEU A 145 -9.58 9.46 -4.68
C LEU A 145 -9.30 10.32 -3.37
N GLU A 146 -9.26 9.83 -2.11
CA GLU A 146 -8.54 10.47 -0.94
C GLU A 146 -7.77 9.53 0.02
N THR A 147 -6.76 9.99 0.77
CA THR A 147 -6.11 9.18 1.84
C THR A 147 -7.00 9.07 3.10
N ILE A 148 -7.59 7.90 3.38
CA ILE A 148 -8.63 7.72 4.42
C ILE A 148 -8.31 6.59 5.39
N ARG A 149 -8.67 6.81 6.66
CA ARG A 149 -8.64 5.84 7.76
C ARG A 149 -10.07 5.54 8.23
N TYR A 150 -10.39 4.27 8.42
CA TYR A 150 -11.67 3.79 8.92
C TYR A 150 -11.47 2.50 9.73
N PHE A 151 -12.46 2.11 10.53
CA PHE A 151 -12.50 0.80 11.20
C PHE A 151 -13.43 -0.15 10.44
N ASN A 152 -13.18 -1.46 10.57
CA ASN A 152 -14.00 -2.50 9.97
C ASN A 152 -14.01 -3.72 10.91
N THR A 153 -15.20 -4.24 11.23
CA THR A 153 -15.40 -5.33 12.21
C THR A 153 -14.65 -6.63 11.88
N GLN A 154 -14.25 -6.85 10.63
CA GLN A 154 -13.53 -8.06 10.19
C GLN A 154 -12.00 -7.89 10.13
N ASN A 155 -11.50 -6.66 9.92
CA ASN A 155 -10.09 -6.41 9.58
C ASN A 155 -9.41 -5.33 10.45
N GLY A 156 -10.15 -4.72 11.38
CA GLY A 156 -9.68 -3.67 12.26
C GLY A 156 -9.50 -2.33 11.53
N ILE A 157 -8.52 -1.54 11.98
CA ILE A 157 -8.22 -0.24 11.38
C ILE A 157 -7.63 -0.44 9.99
N SER A 158 -8.32 0.08 8.99
CA SER A 158 -7.89 0.12 7.60
C SER A 158 -7.48 1.54 7.23
N ILE A 159 -6.33 1.67 6.58
CA ILE A 159 -5.87 2.92 5.98
C ILE A 159 -5.68 2.64 4.49
N LYS A 160 -6.33 3.43 3.65
CA LYS A 160 -6.32 3.26 2.19
C LYS A 160 -5.90 4.56 1.52
N ILE A 161 -5.08 4.42 0.49
CA ILE A 161 -4.89 5.52 -0.45
C ILE A 161 -6.07 5.48 -1.36
N ILE A 162 -6.75 6.59 -1.47
CA ILE A 162 -7.71 6.72 -2.53
C ILE A 162 -7.14 7.83 -3.48
N ASP A 163 -6.44 8.89 -3.02
CA ASP A 163 -5.75 9.91 -3.89
C ASP A 163 -4.27 9.70 -4.18
N VAL A 164 -3.89 10.11 -5.41
CA VAL A 164 -2.65 10.88 -5.65
C VAL A 164 -2.93 11.91 -6.75
N THR A 165 -2.95 13.21 -6.47
CA THR A 165 -3.14 14.28 -7.48
C THR A 165 -1.96 15.24 -7.52
N SER A 166 -1.54 15.60 -8.74
CA SER A 166 -0.55 16.64 -8.98
C SER A 166 -1.28 17.97 -9.18
N ALA A 167 -0.92 18.96 -8.37
CA ALA A 167 -1.49 20.30 -8.40
C ALA A 167 -0.44 21.33 -8.90
N PRO A 168 -0.85 22.43 -9.54
CA PRO A 168 0.07 23.49 -9.96
C PRO A 168 0.54 24.39 -8.81
N GLY A 169 0.12 24.13 -7.57
CA GLY A 169 0.52 24.88 -6.38
C GLY A 169 -0.19 24.39 -5.12
N GLU A 170 0.31 24.81 -3.96
CA GLU A 170 -0.01 24.25 -2.64
C GLU A 170 -0.79 25.23 -1.75
N THR A 171 -1.57 26.13 -2.35
CA THR A 171 -2.38 27.07 -1.55
C THR A 171 -3.54 26.35 -0.88
N ALA A 172 -3.97 26.85 0.29
CA ALA A 172 -5.08 26.28 1.04
C ALA A 172 -6.39 26.17 0.22
N GLU A 173 -6.61 27.08 -0.74
CA GLU A 173 -7.73 27.07 -1.69
C GLU A 173 -7.62 25.91 -2.69
N ILE A 174 -6.45 25.74 -3.33
CA ILE A 174 -6.23 24.66 -4.30
C ILE A 174 -6.37 23.31 -3.60
N ILE A 175 -5.75 23.15 -2.43
CA ILE A 175 -5.82 21.92 -1.66
C ILE A 175 -7.27 21.63 -1.26
N SER A 176 -7.97 22.55 -0.58
CA SER A 176 -9.36 22.30 -0.14
C SER A 176 -10.30 21.96 -1.29
N ASN A 177 -10.14 22.59 -2.46
CA ASN A 177 -11.00 22.31 -3.61
C ASN A 177 -10.72 20.95 -4.25
N LEU A 178 -9.47 20.47 -4.20
CA LEU A 178 -9.13 19.10 -4.59
C LEU A 178 -9.74 18.09 -3.62
N LEU A 179 -9.62 18.31 -2.30
CA LEU A 179 -10.20 17.42 -1.28
C LEU A 179 -11.74 17.39 -1.36
N LEU A 180 -12.40 18.54 -1.52
CA LEU A 180 -13.86 18.59 -1.66
C LEU A 180 -14.36 17.87 -2.93
N LYS A 181 -13.71 18.11 -4.08
CA LYS A 181 -14.02 17.40 -5.34
C LYS A 181 -13.91 15.88 -5.19
N VAL A 182 -12.95 15.45 -4.39
CA VAL A 182 -12.71 14.06 -4.04
C VAL A 182 -13.80 13.49 -3.13
N LEU A 183 -14.16 14.21 -2.06
CA LEU A 183 -15.18 13.78 -1.10
C LEU A 183 -16.57 13.71 -1.75
N ASP A 184 -16.87 14.66 -2.64
CA ASP A 184 -18.08 14.69 -3.46
C ASP A 184 -18.13 13.49 -4.41
N LYS A 185 -17.06 13.24 -5.18
CA LYS A 185 -16.98 12.13 -6.15
C LYS A 185 -17.28 10.75 -5.52
N ASN A 186 -16.95 10.58 -4.23
CA ASN A 186 -17.05 9.30 -3.54
C ASN A 186 -18.19 9.23 -2.52
N ASN A 187 -19.04 10.26 -2.45
CA ASN A 187 -20.14 10.37 -1.48
C ASN A 187 -19.66 10.28 -0.01
N LEU A 188 -18.45 10.80 0.27
CA LEU A 188 -17.81 10.75 1.59
C LEU A 188 -17.87 12.09 2.34
N ARG A 189 -18.34 13.17 1.70
CA ARG A 189 -18.41 14.52 2.29
C ARG A 189 -19.18 14.60 3.61
N ASN A 190 -20.28 13.84 3.73
CA ASN A 190 -21.08 13.74 4.96
C ASN A 190 -20.57 12.66 5.94
N LYS A 191 -19.46 11.97 5.62
CA LYS A 191 -18.84 10.92 6.45
C LYS A 191 -17.48 11.34 7.02
N LEU A 192 -16.95 12.49 6.62
CA LEU A 192 -15.65 13.00 7.07
C LEU A 192 -15.75 13.57 8.49
N VAL A 193 -15.34 12.80 9.49
CA VAL A 193 -15.37 13.22 10.92
C VAL A 193 -14.13 14.02 11.34
N ALA A 194 -12.98 13.76 10.72
CA ALA A 194 -11.71 14.38 11.08
C ALA A 194 -10.81 14.64 9.86
N TYR A 195 -10.01 15.70 9.95
CA TYR A 195 -8.95 16.04 9.00
C TYR A 195 -7.60 16.06 9.71
N CYS A 196 -6.58 15.43 9.11
CA CYS A 196 -5.24 15.33 9.66
C CYS A 196 -4.17 15.62 8.61
N ALA A 197 -3.20 16.44 9.01
CA ALA A 197 -2.09 16.89 8.17
C ALA A 197 -0.88 17.25 9.05
N ASP A 198 0.19 17.76 8.44
CA ASP A 198 1.24 18.46 9.18
C ASP A 198 0.71 19.71 9.90
N ASN A 199 1.53 20.33 10.75
CA ASN A 199 1.14 21.51 11.51
C ASN A 199 1.34 22.83 10.73
N ALA A 200 1.47 22.80 9.41
CA ALA A 200 1.74 23.99 8.61
C ALA A 200 0.59 25.02 8.66
N ASN A 201 0.95 26.29 8.50
CA ASN A 201 0.00 27.39 8.46
C ASN A 201 -1.07 27.23 7.37
N THR A 202 -0.71 26.62 6.23
CA THR A 202 -1.64 26.29 5.14
C THR A 202 -2.76 25.34 5.59
N ASN A 203 -2.45 24.38 6.46
CA ASN A 203 -3.39 23.34 6.88
C ASN A 203 -4.26 23.78 8.06
N PHE A 204 -3.66 24.39 9.09
CA PHE A 204 -4.36 24.72 10.35
C PHE A 204 -4.36 26.21 10.75
N GLY A 205 -3.74 27.10 9.99
CA GLY A 205 -3.73 28.55 10.28
C GLY A 205 -2.81 28.96 11.44
N GLY A 206 -1.85 28.10 11.78
CA GLY A 206 -0.87 28.32 12.84
C GLY A 206 -1.41 28.09 14.25
N VAL A 207 -0.51 28.20 15.24
CA VAL A 207 -0.73 27.97 16.69
C VAL A 207 -2.12 28.41 17.18
N SER A 208 -2.49 29.66 16.91
CA SER A 208 -3.70 30.26 17.48
C SER A 208 -5.00 29.77 16.84
N LYS A 209 -4.94 29.01 15.74
CA LYS A 209 -6.07 28.57 14.90
C LYS A 209 -6.98 29.71 14.38
N LYS A 210 -6.60 30.99 14.57
CA LYS A 210 -7.38 32.19 14.20
C LYS A 210 -7.40 32.48 12.70
N GLY A 211 -6.50 31.90 11.92
CA GLY A 211 -6.42 32.13 10.47
C GLY A 211 -7.51 31.39 9.71
N ASN A 212 -8.57 32.07 9.28
CA ASN A 212 -9.68 31.46 8.51
C ASN A 212 -9.31 31.04 7.06
N LYS A 213 -8.09 31.31 6.60
CA LYS A 213 -7.59 31.01 5.24
C LYS A 213 -6.70 29.74 5.22
N ASN A 214 -7.16 28.66 5.82
CA ASN A 214 -6.46 27.37 5.88
C ASN A 214 -7.36 26.21 5.39
N VAL A 215 -6.76 25.06 5.08
CA VAL A 215 -7.47 23.89 4.54
C VAL A 215 -8.54 23.39 5.50
N PHE A 216 -8.22 23.22 6.78
CA PHE A 216 -9.16 22.73 7.79
C PHE A 216 -10.43 23.61 7.91
N ASN A 217 -10.28 24.93 7.99
CA ASN A 217 -11.39 25.88 8.08
C ASN A 217 -12.22 25.90 6.78
N LYS A 218 -11.59 25.75 5.61
CA LYS A 218 -12.29 25.63 4.32
C LYS A 218 -13.09 24.34 4.20
N LEU A 219 -12.52 23.20 4.62
CA LEU A 219 -13.24 21.93 4.72
C LEU A 219 -14.42 22.06 5.69
N LYS A 220 -14.18 22.57 6.91
CA LYS A 220 -15.20 22.75 7.95
C LYS A 220 -16.38 23.63 7.53
N GLN A 221 -16.16 24.62 6.66
CA GLN A 221 -17.23 25.45 6.06
C GLN A 221 -18.03 24.74 4.97
N ASN A 222 -17.52 23.63 4.43
CA ASN A 222 -18.09 22.92 3.28
C ASN A 222 -18.64 21.52 3.63
N VAL A 223 -18.33 20.96 4.80
CA VAL A 223 -18.97 19.74 5.32
C VAL A 223 -20.21 20.10 6.16
N SER A 224 -21.18 19.20 6.20
CA SER A 224 -22.47 19.37 6.90
C SER A 224 -22.37 19.15 8.42
N GLN A 225 -21.32 18.47 8.88
CA GLN A 225 -21.07 18.12 10.28
C GLN A 225 -19.83 18.82 10.84
N LYS A 226 -19.66 18.86 12.17
CA LYS A 226 -18.50 19.48 12.81
C LYS A 226 -17.25 18.64 12.49
N LEU A 227 -16.22 19.27 11.92
CA LEU A 227 -14.96 18.62 11.57
C LEU A 227 -13.93 18.76 12.69
N ILE A 228 -13.29 17.65 13.08
CA ILE A 228 -12.18 17.63 14.04
C ILE A 228 -10.84 17.82 13.30
N GLY A 229 -9.99 18.72 13.79
CA GLY A 229 -8.69 19.03 13.17
C GLY A 229 -7.53 18.52 14.01
N ILE A 230 -6.78 17.55 13.48
CA ILE A 230 -5.69 16.85 14.19
C ILE A 230 -4.36 17.10 13.47
N GLY A 231 -3.52 17.98 14.02
CA GLY A 231 -2.13 18.14 13.56
C GLY A 231 -1.27 16.91 13.89
N CYS A 232 -0.26 16.64 13.08
CA CYS A 232 0.62 15.49 13.25
C CYS A 232 1.46 15.56 14.54
N ALA A 233 1.28 14.60 15.45
CA ALA A 233 2.07 14.51 16.68
C ALA A 233 3.58 14.37 16.42
N ALA A 234 4.02 13.68 15.36
CA ALA A 234 5.44 13.56 15.04
C ALA A 234 6.07 14.93 14.70
N HIS A 235 5.34 15.78 13.97
CA HIS A 235 5.74 17.17 13.71
C HIS A 235 5.72 18.01 14.99
N ILE A 236 4.76 17.80 15.89
CA ILE A 236 4.76 18.48 17.21
C ILE A 236 6.02 18.12 18.01
N ILE A 237 6.37 16.83 18.12
CA ILE A 237 7.58 16.39 18.83
C ILE A 237 8.86 16.90 18.16
N HIS A 238 8.96 16.82 16.83
CA HIS A 238 10.12 17.35 16.11
C HIS A 238 10.29 18.85 16.33
N ASN A 239 9.25 19.64 16.12
CA ASN A 239 9.31 21.09 16.29
C ASN A 239 9.51 21.50 17.76
N THR A 240 9.06 20.70 18.73
CA THR A 240 9.37 20.91 20.16
C THR A 240 10.88 20.87 20.38
N ILE A 241 11.54 19.84 19.86
CA ILE A 241 12.99 19.66 19.99
C ILE A 241 13.73 20.75 19.22
N GLN A 242 13.32 21.04 17.98
CA GLN A 242 13.92 22.10 17.15
C GLN A 242 13.84 23.46 17.86
N THR A 243 12.64 23.89 18.27
CA THR A 243 12.43 25.20 18.93
C THR A 243 13.23 25.31 20.24
N ALA A 244 13.43 24.21 20.96
CA ALA A 244 14.26 24.20 22.16
C ALA A 244 15.77 24.19 21.83
N ALA A 245 16.18 23.53 20.74
CA ALA A 245 17.57 23.46 20.25
C ALA A 245 18.06 24.75 19.59
N ASP A 246 17.20 25.46 18.84
CA ASP A 246 17.48 26.75 18.21
C ASP A 246 17.87 27.84 19.23
N LEU A 247 17.50 27.64 20.49
CA LEU A 247 17.78 28.53 21.63
C LEU A 247 18.98 28.05 22.48
N LEU A 248 19.67 26.98 22.05
CA LEU A 248 20.95 26.59 22.63
C LEU A 248 22.08 27.47 22.06
N PRO A 249 23.15 27.72 22.84
CA PRO A 249 24.29 28.53 22.41
C PRO A 249 25.24 27.77 21.45
N VAL A 250 24.82 26.60 20.96
CA VAL A 250 25.57 25.71 20.08
C VAL A 250 24.65 25.29 18.95
N ASP A 251 25.14 25.42 17.71
CA ASP A 251 24.47 24.94 16.50
C ASP A 251 24.50 23.40 16.45
N VAL A 252 23.55 22.78 17.16
CA VAL A 252 23.38 21.32 17.24
C VAL A 252 23.14 20.72 15.86
N ASP A 253 22.41 21.41 15.00
CA ASP A 253 22.12 20.95 13.63
C ASP A 253 23.40 20.89 12.78
N SER A 254 24.31 21.85 12.89
CA SER A 254 25.62 21.79 12.24
C SER A 254 26.47 20.63 12.76
N VAL A 255 26.39 20.29 14.05
CA VAL A 255 27.06 19.11 14.61
C VAL A 255 26.45 17.83 14.04
N ILE A 256 25.11 17.69 14.06
CA ILE A 256 24.40 16.52 13.50
C ILE A 256 24.66 16.39 12.00
N ASN A 257 24.64 17.48 11.24
CA ASN A 257 24.91 17.48 9.79
C ASN A 257 26.36 17.10 9.48
N LYS A 258 27.34 17.48 10.31
CA LYS A 258 28.74 17.03 10.18
C LYS A 258 28.87 15.54 10.47
N ILE A 259 28.20 15.03 11.50
CA ILE A 259 28.15 13.58 11.81
C ILE A 259 27.49 12.83 10.65
N TYR A 260 26.32 13.26 10.19
CA TYR A 260 25.63 12.69 9.04
C TYR A 260 26.53 12.66 7.80
N SER A 261 27.17 13.78 7.46
CA SER A 261 28.10 13.87 6.32
C SER A 261 29.28 12.90 6.46
N HIS A 262 29.84 12.76 7.68
CA HIS A 262 30.93 11.83 7.96
C HIS A 262 30.57 10.37 7.61
N PHE A 263 29.32 9.95 7.87
CA PHE A 263 28.82 8.63 7.48
C PHE A 263 28.42 8.58 6.00
N TYR A 264 27.62 9.52 5.53
CA TYR A 264 27.03 9.55 4.18
C TYR A 264 28.07 9.54 3.05
N ILE A 265 29.19 10.25 3.22
CA ILE A 265 30.23 10.38 2.18
C ILE A 265 30.94 9.04 1.87
N PHE A 266 30.98 8.09 2.81
CA PHE A 266 31.74 6.85 2.67
C PHE A 266 30.84 5.62 2.76
N THR A 267 30.71 4.88 1.67
CA THR A 267 29.88 3.67 1.55
C THR A 267 30.12 2.65 2.66
N VAL A 268 31.38 2.42 3.06
CA VAL A 268 31.75 1.51 4.17
C VAL A 268 31.14 1.94 5.51
N ARG A 269 31.05 3.26 5.77
CA ARG A 269 30.45 3.81 6.98
C ARG A 269 28.93 3.76 6.93
N VAL A 270 28.35 3.96 5.75
CA VAL A 270 26.91 3.71 5.51
C VAL A 270 26.57 2.24 5.76
N GLU A 271 27.42 1.30 5.33
CA GLU A 271 27.25 -0.16 5.55
C GLU A 271 27.06 -0.48 7.04
N SER A 272 27.94 0.02 7.92
CA SER A 272 27.84 -0.16 9.37
C SER A 272 26.59 0.49 9.99
N LEU A 273 26.03 1.51 9.33
CA LEU A 273 24.83 2.21 9.79
C LEU A 273 23.54 1.54 9.31
N LYS A 274 23.60 0.72 8.24
CA LYS A 274 22.46 -0.12 7.81
C LYS A 274 22.08 -1.12 8.88
N THR A 275 23.03 -1.74 9.57
CA THR A 275 22.76 -2.71 10.64
C THR A 275 21.94 -2.08 11.78
N PHE A 276 22.33 -0.87 12.21
CA PHE A 276 21.56 -0.09 13.20
C PHE A 276 20.19 0.35 12.66
N ARG A 277 20.10 0.65 11.36
CA ARG A 277 18.83 1.00 10.70
C ARG A 277 17.88 -0.18 10.62
N GLU A 278 18.36 -1.38 10.34
CA GLU A 278 17.56 -2.62 10.31
C GLU A 278 17.06 -3.01 11.71
N GLU A 279 17.80 -2.68 12.78
CA GLU A 279 17.32 -2.78 14.17
C GLU A 279 16.31 -1.67 14.56
N ALA A 280 16.47 -0.46 14.00
CA ALA A 280 15.62 0.68 14.30
C ALA A 280 14.31 0.73 13.48
N GLU A 281 14.26 0.09 12.30
CA GLU A 281 13.06 -0.11 11.46
C GLU A 281 12.11 -1.17 12.08
N THR A 282 11.78 -0.98 13.35
CA THR A 282 10.71 -1.71 14.05
C THR A 282 9.37 -1.58 13.33
N ASP A 283 8.58 -2.66 13.36
CA ASP A 283 7.30 -2.75 12.65
C ASP A 283 6.38 -1.56 12.93
N TYR A 284 5.85 -0.96 11.85
CA TYR A 284 4.89 0.13 11.98
C TYR A 284 3.61 -0.34 12.67
N HIS A 285 3.45 0.04 13.92
CA HIS A 285 2.19 -0.10 14.64
C HIS A 285 1.18 0.98 14.21
N LYS A 286 -0.09 0.60 14.08
CA LYS A 286 -1.19 1.54 13.80
C LYS A 286 -1.36 2.48 15.01
N LEU A 287 -0.85 3.71 14.92
CA LEU A 287 -0.93 4.68 16.01
C LEU A 287 -2.37 5.18 16.22
N LEU A 288 -2.86 5.07 17.45
CA LEU A 288 -4.14 5.61 17.89
C LEU A 288 -3.94 7.02 18.49
N SER A 289 -4.95 7.87 18.32
CA SER A 289 -4.96 9.25 18.81
C SER A 289 -4.91 9.30 20.35
N THR A 290 -5.66 8.43 21.02
CA THR A 290 -5.62 8.15 22.48
C THR A 290 -4.21 7.80 22.97
N LYS A 291 -3.56 6.81 22.36
CA LYS A 291 -2.18 6.40 22.68
C LYS A 291 -1.17 7.54 22.53
N VAL A 292 -1.33 8.36 21.50
CA VAL A 292 -0.45 9.51 21.24
C VAL A 292 -0.70 10.64 22.24
N ALA A 293 -1.96 10.94 22.57
CA ALA A 293 -2.32 11.88 23.64
C ALA A 293 -1.66 11.48 24.97
N LYS A 294 -1.82 10.20 25.37
CA LYS A 294 -1.21 9.64 26.57
C LYS A 294 0.32 9.68 26.57
N ALA A 295 0.95 9.42 25.41
CA ALA A 295 2.40 9.52 25.28
C ALA A 295 2.90 10.97 25.42
N ILE A 296 2.20 11.95 24.83
CA ILE A 296 2.52 13.38 24.96
C ILE A 296 2.32 13.84 26.41
N ASN A 297 1.20 13.49 27.05
CA ASN A 297 0.96 13.84 28.46
C ASN A 297 2.02 13.24 29.40
N ASN A 298 2.43 11.99 29.17
CA ASN A 298 3.52 11.36 29.91
C ASN A 298 4.87 12.06 29.69
N LEU A 299 5.15 12.54 28.47
CA LEU A 299 6.33 13.33 28.16
C LEU A 299 6.29 14.69 28.86
N ILE A 300 5.15 15.39 28.85
CA ILE A 300 4.94 16.65 29.57
C ILE A 300 5.25 16.47 31.06
N SER A 301 4.64 15.49 31.74
CA SER A 301 4.89 15.24 33.18
C SER A 301 6.34 14.85 33.48
N LYS A 302 7.03 14.15 32.56
CA LYS A 302 8.47 13.86 32.69
C LYS A 302 9.35 15.10 32.51
N LEU A 303 8.96 16.03 31.63
CA LEU A 303 9.67 17.29 31.41
C LEU A 303 9.43 18.28 32.54
N GLU A 304 8.22 18.32 33.10
CA GLU A 304 7.86 19.06 34.33
C GLU A 304 8.75 18.62 35.50
N ALA A 305 8.74 17.32 35.83
CA ALA A 305 9.57 16.78 36.91
C ALA A 305 11.09 17.00 36.69
N ARG A 306 11.54 17.06 35.43
CA ARG A 306 12.93 17.39 35.09
C ARG A 306 13.24 18.89 35.22
N LEU A 307 12.30 19.76 34.87
CA LEU A 307 12.41 21.20 35.06
C LEU A 307 12.47 21.54 36.55
N ASP A 308 11.53 21.00 37.34
CA ASP A 308 11.42 21.23 38.79
C ASP A 308 12.69 20.83 39.54
N GLN A 309 13.31 19.71 39.14
CA GLN A 309 14.56 19.21 39.72
C GLN A 309 15.82 19.75 39.03
N THR A 310 15.68 20.62 38.01
CA THR A 310 16.75 21.08 37.11
C THR A 310 17.68 19.92 36.68
N PHE A 311 17.04 18.82 36.24
CA PHE A 311 17.68 17.52 36.10
C PHE A 311 18.72 17.52 34.96
N ILE A 312 19.92 17.05 35.28
CA ILE A 312 20.92 16.61 34.30
C ILE A 312 21.51 15.25 34.71
N PRO A 313 21.86 14.36 33.76
CA PRO A 313 22.46 13.06 34.06
C PRO A 313 23.79 13.16 34.80
N LEU A 314 24.16 12.12 35.55
CA LEU A 314 25.42 12.09 36.31
C LEU A 314 26.65 12.30 35.43
N ILE A 315 26.68 11.71 34.23
CA ILE A 315 27.78 11.89 33.26
C ILE A 315 27.97 13.39 32.96
N ILE A 316 26.89 14.08 32.59
CA ILE A 316 26.90 15.53 32.31
C ILE A 316 27.30 16.35 33.55
N ARG A 317 26.95 15.91 34.77
CA ARG A 317 27.43 16.58 36.00
C ARG A 317 28.93 16.44 36.21
N ASN A 318 29.48 15.26 35.93
CA ASN A 318 30.92 15.02 36.05
C ASN A 318 31.69 15.89 35.02
N ASP A 319 31.24 15.89 33.76
CA ASP A 319 31.82 16.71 32.69
C ASP A 319 31.70 18.21 33.00
N LEU A 320 30.53 18.67 33.45
CA LEU A 320 30.30 20.06 33.85
C LEU A 320 31.20 20.47 35.03
N THR A 321 31.41 19.59 36.00
CA THR A 321 32.28 19.86 37.16
C THR A 321 33.72 20.07 36.69
N LYS A 322 34.24 19.13 35.89
CA LYS A 322 35.57 19.23 35.30
C LYS A 322 35.76 20.51 34.47
N LEU A 323 34.83 20.80 33.56
CA LEU A 323 34.90 22.01 32.71
C LEU A 323 34.78 23.31 33.52
N THR A 324 34.09 23.29 34.67
CA THR A 324 34.02 24.44 35.58
C THR A 324 35.34 24.63 36.33
N GLU A 325 35.98 23.54 36.77
CA GLU A 325 37.31 23.55 37.41
C GLU A 325 38.42 23.99 36.45
N GLU A 326 38.32 23.61 35.18
CA GLU A 326 39.22 24.03 34.09
C GLU A 326 38.96 25.49 33.64
N GLY A 327 37.87 26.12 34.08
CA GLY A 327 37.51 27.50 33.74
C GLY A 327 36.86 27.68 32.36
N GLU A 328 36.60 26.58 31.65
CA GLU A 328 36.04 26.54 30.28
C GLU A 328 34.54 26.86 30.23
N ILE A 329 33.79 26.65 31.32
CA ILE A 329 32.35 26.90 31.37
C ILE A 329 31.89 27.51 32.70
N ASN A 330 30.93 28.43 32.63
CA ASN A 330 30.23 28.92 33.81
C ASN A 330 29.03 28.00 34.14
N LYS A 331 28.99 27.49 35.38
CA LYS A 331 27.97 26.56 35.87
C LYS A 331 26.55 27.16 35.88
N GLU A 332 26.39 28.40 36.32
CA GLU A 332 25.07 29.08 36.36
C GLU A 332 24.54 29.33 34.95
N TRP A 333 25.41 29.78 34.05
CA TRP A 333 25.12 29.93 32.62
C TRP A 333 24.64 28.61 32.01
N PHE A 334 25.34 27.49 32.25
CA PHE A 334 24.92 26.18 31.75
C PHE A 334 23.51 25.80 32.27
N TYR A 335 23.28 25.93 33.57
CA TYR A 335 21.97 25.62 34.16
C TYR A 335 20.84 26.53 33.67
N SER A 336 21.12 27.80 33.38
CA SER A 336 20.12 28.70 32.79
C SER A 336 19.63 28.21 31.42
N HIS A 337 20.52 27.66 30.59
CA HIS A 337 20.16 27.06 29.31
C HIS A 337 19.42 25.72 29.46
N VAL A 338 19.77 24.89 30.45
CA VAL A 338 19.01 23.66 30.77
C VAL A 338 17.56 23.99 31.18
N VAL A 339 17.39 24.98 32.07
CA VAL A 339 16.07 25.47 32.49
C VAL A 339 15.28 26.01 31.29
N GLN A 340 15.93 26.83 30.45
CA GLN A 340 15.28 27.40 29.28
C GLN A 340 14.88 26.33 28.25
N PHE A 341 15.75 25.34 27.99
CA PHE A 341 15.47 24.21 27.10
C PHE A 341 14.23 23.42 27.54
N TYR A 342 14.12 23.09 28.84
CA TYR A 342 12.95 22.39 29.37
C TYR A 342 11.68 23.25 29.33
N LYS A 343 11.76 24.55 29.63
CA LYS A 343 10.64 25.50 29.49
C LYS A 343 10.15 25.57 28.05
N ASN A 344 11.04 25.80 27.09
CA ASN A 344 10.72 25.87 25.65
C ASN A 344 10.03 24.58 25.18
N CYS A 345 10.54 23.41 25.60
CA CYS A 345 9.91 22.13 25.31
C CYS A 345 8.46 22.07 25.83
N LEU A 346 8.23 22.44 27.10
CA LEU A 346 6.92 22.40 27.74
C LEU A 346 5.94 23.41 27.13
N ASP A 347 6.40 24.64 26.88
CA ASP A 347 5.60 25.71 26.30
C ASP A 347 5.14 25.33 24.89
N TYR A 348 6.03 24.80 24.05
CA TYR A 348 5.66 24.32 22.71
C TYR A 348 4.72 23.11 22.78
N LEU A 349 5.02 22.11 23.63
CA LEU A 349 4.18 20.91 23.76
C LEU A 349 2.75 21.25 24.18
N ARG A 350 2.57 21.96 25.31
CA ARG A 350 1.24 22.30 25.86
C ARG A 350 0.39 23.11 24.86
N LEU A 351 1.05 24.02 24.14
CA LEU A 351 0.42 24.89 23.16
C LEU A 351 -0.16 24.11 21.97
N TRP A 352 0.57 23.10 21.48
CA TRP A 352 0.15 22.28 20.35
C TRP A 352 -0.56 20.97 20.72
N SER A 353 -0.45 20.50 21.97
CA SER A 353 -1.11 19.28 22.45
C SER A 353 -2.58 19.49 22.84
N SER A 354 -3.04 20.74 22.91
CA SER A 354 -4.45 21.10 23.19
C SER A 354 -5.47 20.38 22.30
N GLN A 355 -5.13 20.05 21.04
CA GLN A 355 -5.99 19.26 20.17
C GLN A 355 -6.22 17.80 20.63
N PHE A 356 -5.43 17.31 21.59
CA PHE A 356 -5.51 15.97 22.13
C PHE A 356 -6.22 15.89 23.50
N SER A 357 -6.57 17.01 24.15
CA SER A 357 -7.40 16.97 25.37
C SER A 357 -8.82 16.52 25.06
N ASP A 358 -9.37 17.00 23.95
CA ASP A 358 -10.78 16.86 23.60
C ASP A 358 -11.16 15.40 23.26
N ILE A 359 -10.17 14.57 22.93
CA ILE A 359 -10.32 13.14 22.61
C ILE A 359 -10.06 12.21 23.81
N GLY A 360 -9.76 12.75 25.00
CA GLY A 360 -9.48 11.95 26.21
C GLY A 360 -10.67 11.09 26.65
N CYS A 361 -11.90 11.48 26.30
CA CYS A 361 -13.11 10.68 26.53
C CYS A 361 -13.06 9.31 25.83
N LEU A 362 -12.28 9.16 24.75
CA LEU A 362 -12.19 7.96 23.93
C LEU A 362 -11.25 6.88 24.51
N GLU A 363 -10.51 7.16 25.60
CA GLU A 363 -9.48 6.25 26.13
C GLU A 363 -10.00 4.86 26.53
N TRP A 364 -11.28 4.71 26.87
CA TRP A 364 -11.86 3.40 27.18
C TRP A 364 -11.84 2.44 25.97
N THR A 365 -11.83 2.97 24.74
CA THR A 365 -11.73 2.17 23.51
C THR A 365 -10.37 1.50 23.33
N ASP A 366 -9.35 1.89 24.11
CA ASP A 366 -8.07 1.18 24.11
C ASP A 366 -8.14 -0.22 24.76
N LEU A 367 -9.20 -0.52 25.52
CA LEU A 367 -9.37 -1.79 26.25
C LEU A 367 -8.14 -2.15 27.12
N ASN A 368 -7.55 -1.14 27.78
CA ASN A 368 -6.44 -1.32 28.72
C ASN A 368 -6.91 -1.58 30.17
N GLN A 369 -8.17 -1.26 30.44
CA GLN A 369 -8.90 -1.45 31.70
C GLN A 369 -10.34 -1.84 31.36
N CYS A 370 -11.09 -2.37 32.32
CA CYS A 370 -12.52 -2.65 32.13
C CYS A 370 -13.24 -1.39 31.63
N VAL A 371 -14.12 -1.56 30.64
CA VAL A 371 -14.94 -0.45 30.14
C VAL A 371 -15.85 0.02 31.27
N GLU A 372 -15.98 1.33 31.47
CA GLU A 372 -16.92 1.88 32.46
C GLU A 372 -17.93 2.83 31.81
N TRP A 373 -19.18 2.75 32.26
CA TRP A 373 -20.29 3.49 31.66
C TRP A 373 -20.03 5.00 31.64
N GLU A 374 -19.50 5.55 32.73
CA GLU A 374 -19.15 6.99 32.83
C GLU A 374 -18.22 7.46 31.69
N ASN A 375 -17.32 6.59 31.19
CA ASN A 375 -16.40 6.94 30.10
C ASN A 375 -17.07 6.80 28.72
N VAL A 376 -17.99 5.83 28.57
CA VAL A 376 -18.81 5.70 27.36
C VAL A 376 -19.80 6.85 27.25
N GLN A 377 -20.45 7.24 28.34
CA GLN A 377 -21.37 8.38 28.42
C GLN A 377 -20.69 9.69 28.02
N LYS A 378 -19.49 9.98 28.57
CA LYS A 378 -18.67 11.14 28.14
C LYS A 378 -18.34 11.13 26.64
N THR A 379 -18.20 9.94 26.05
CA THR A 379 -18.00 9.79 24.60
C THR A 379 -19.28 10.07 23.81
N LEU A 380 -20.43 9.58 24.29
CA LEU A 380 -21.74 9.85 23.70
C LEU A 380 -22.09 11.34 23.75
N GLU A 381 -21.87 11.99 24.89
CA GLU A 381 -22.02 13.45 25.08
C GLU A 381 -21.13 14.21 24.08
N PHE A 382 -19.83 13.88 24.04
CA PHE A 382 -18.88 14.48 23.10
C PHE A 382 -19.30 14.30 21.63
N ILE A 383 -19.69 13.08 21.21
CA ILE A 383 -20.17 12.81 19.86
C ILE A 383 -21.44 13.61 19.57
N SER A 384 -22.37 13.70 20.52
CA SER A 384 -23.63 14.45 20.35
C SER A 384 -23.42 15.95 20.18
N GLU A 385 -22.45 16.54 20.88
CA GLU A 385 -22.03 17.94 20.68
C GLU A 385 -21.31 18.21 19.35
N HIS A 386 -20.85 17.15 18.66
CA HIS A 386 -20.06 17.27 17.44
C HIS A 386 -20.81 16.80 16.18
N PHE A 387 -21.73 15.85 16.31
CA PHE A 387 -22.43 15.20 15.22
C PHE A 387 -23.93 15.22 15.53
N THR A 388 -24.60 16.31 15.13
CA THR A 388 -26.04 16.56 15.39
C THR A 388 -26.99 15.66 14.61
N ALA A 389 -26.46 14.69 13.86
CA ALA A 389 -27.19 13.67 13.11
C ALA A 389 -26.66 12.27 13.50
N ASN A 390 -26.49 12.04 14.80
CA ASN A 390 -26.27 10.71 15.35
C ASN A 390 -27.62 10.15 15.82
N ASP A 391 -27.91 8.91 15.43
CA ASP A 391 -29.14 8.19 15.81
C ASP A 391 -28.85 7.20 16.96
N ILE A 392 -28.06 7.64 17.95
CA ILE A 392 -27.58 6.77 19.04
C ILE A 392 -28.60 6.76 20.18
N ASP A 393 -29.43 5.71 20.22
CA ASP A 393 -30.20 5.31 21.41
C ASP A 393 -29.25 4.96 22.56
N GLU A 394 -29.30 5.77 23.62
CA GLU A 394 -28.49 5.64 24.84
C GLU A 394 -28.87 4.40 25.67
N SER A 395 -30.15 4.01 25.69
CA SER A 395 -30.62 2.84 26.44
C SER A 395 -30.11 1.56 25.79
N ALA A 396 -30.22 1.45 24.46
CA ALA A 396 -29.65 0.33 23.71
C ALA A 396 -28.12 0.32 23.80
N LEU A 397 -27.46 1.48 23.78
CA LEU A 397 -26.02 1.59 24.01
C LEU A 397 -25.62 1.08 25.40
N PHE A 398 -26.38 1.40 26.45
CA PHE A 398 -26.12 0.89 27.80
C PHE A 398 -26.15 -0.64 27.84
N ASP A 399 -27.20 -1.25 27.27
CA ASP A 399 -27.33 -2.71 27.20
C ASP A 399 -26.15 -3.34 26.43
N GLU A 400 -25.78 -2.78 25.27
CA GLU A 400 -24.60 -3.22 24.50
C GLU A 400 -23.30 -3.11 25.31
N VAL A 401 -23.10 -2.03 26.08
CA VAL A 401 -21.94 -1.88 26.98
C VAL A 401 -21.92 -2.96 28.07
N THR A 402 -23.06 -3.41 28.59
CA THR A 402 -23.08 -4.53 29.55
C THR A 402 -22.56 -5.83 28.90
N LEU A 403 -22.88 -6.07 27.63
CA LEU A 403 -22.38 -7.21 26.87
C LEU A 403 -20.86 -7.10 26.65
N ILE A 404 -20.36 -5.92 26.27
CA ILE A 404 -18.91 -5.65 26.17
C ILE A 404 -18.21 -5.92 27.51
N LYS A 405 -18.76 -5.43 28.64
CA LYS A 405 -18.23 -5.68 30.00
C LYS A 405 -18.14 -7.17 30.33
N SER A 406 -19.12 -7.97 29.91
CA SER A 406 -19.15 -9.42 30.14
C SER A 406 -18.05 -10.18 29.39
N TYR A 407 -17.62 -9.68 28.22
CA TYR A 407 -16.57 -10.28 27.41
C TYR A 407 -15.17 -9.73 27.74
N ALA A 408 -15.02 -8.40 27.77
CA ALA A 408 -13.77 -7.69 28.03
C ALA A 408 -13.45 -7.61 29.54
N THR A 409 -13.44 -8.77 30.20
CA THR A 409 -13.10 -8.94 31.62
C THR A 409 -11.64 -8.60 31.90
N GLU A 410 -11.29 -8.38 33.18
CA GLU A 410 -9.89 -8.21 33.59
C GLU A 410 -8.96 -9.32 33.09
N GLN A 411 -9.43 -10.57 33.10
CA GLN A 411 -8.64 -11.70 32.60
C GLN A 411 -8.41 -11.55 31.10
N LYS A 412 -9.47 -11.27 30.33
CA LYS A 412 -9.37 -11.11 28.87
C LYS A 412 -8.47 -9.96 28.47
N ILE A 413 -8.50 -8.86 29.24
CA ILE A 413 -7.62 -7.71 29.06
C ILE A 413 -6.15 -8.08 29.34
N LYS A 414 -5.87 -8.87 30.39
CA LYS A 414 -4.51 -9.38 30.69
C LYS A 414 -4.01 -10.29 29.55
N GLU A 415 -4.83 -11.23 29.08
CA GLU A 415 -4.52 -12.09 27.93
C GLU A 415 -4.13 -11.26 26.67
N TRP A 416 -4.91 -10.23 26.34
CA TRP A 416 -4.59 -9.32 25.22
C TRP A 416 -3.34 -8.46 25.43
N GLN A 417 -2.95 -8.19 26.68
CA GLN A 417 -1.72 -7.46 27.00
C GLN A 417 -0.49 -8.37 26.87
N GLU A 418 -0.58 -9.60 27.40
CA GLU A 418 0.48 -10.62 27.31
C GLU A 418 0.74 -11.03 25.85
N MET A 419 -0.32 -11.28 25.07
CA MET A 419 -0.25 -11.58 23.64
C MET A 419 0.10 -10.36 22.77
N LYS A 420 0.20 -9.16 23.36
CA LYS A 420 0.42 -7.86 22.67
C LYS A 420 -0.61 -7.58 21.56
N THR A 421 -1.83 -8.10 21.69
CA THR A 421 -2.89 -8.00 20.69
C THR A 421 -3.18 -6.53 20.36
N PRO A 422 -3.06 -6.09 19.08
CA PRO A 422 -3.41 -4.74 18.65
C PRO A 422 -4.86 -4.38 19.02
N ILE A 423 -5.08 -3.14 19.45
CA ILE A 423 -6.37 -2.67 19.99
C ILE A 423 -7.52 -2.87 18.99
N ASP A 424 -7.27 -2.59 17.71
CA ASP A 424 -8.26 -2.79 16.67
C ASP A 424 -8.59 -4.26 16.43
N LEU A 425 -7.64 -5.18 16.67
CA LEU A 425 -7.90 -6.61 16.61
C LEU A 425 -8.64 -7.14 17.85
N ARG A 426 -8.53 -6.49 19.02
CA ARG A 426 -9.37 -6.79 20.20
C ARG A 426 -10.85 -6.50 19.88
N TRP A 427 -11.12 -5.36 19.24
CA TRP A 427 -12.47 -5.02 18.79
C TRP A 427 -13.00 -5.93 17.68
N VAL A 428 -12.16 -6.34 16.72
CA VAL A 428 -12.50 -7.40 15.75
C VAL A 428 -12.87 -8.70 16.45
N GLU A 429 -12.12 -9.12 17.47
CA GLU A 429 -12.40 -10.35 18.22
C GLU A 429 -13.74 -10.29 18.95
N ILE A 430 -14.06 -9.15 19.59
CA ILE A 430 -15.35 -8.92 20.25
C ILE A 430 -16.51 -8.94 19.24
N PHE A 431 -16.42 -8.16 18.15
CA PHE A 431 -17.49 -8.08 17.15
C PHE A 431 -17.67 -9.40 16.41
N HIS A 432 -16.60 -10.13 16.11
CA HIS A 432 -16.68 -11.47 15.55
C HIS A 432 -17.36 -12.46 16.52
N HIS A 433 -17.08 -12.38 17.83
CA HIS A 433 -17.80 -13.17 18.82
C HIS A 433 -19.30 -12.84 18.82
N PHE A 434 -19.66 -11.55 18.79
CA PHE A 434 -21.07 -11.13 18.74
C PHE A 434 -21.77 -11.58 17.45
N ASP A 435 -21.13 -11.48 16.28
CA ASP A 435 -21.64 -12.01 15.01
C ASP A 435 -21.94 -13.51 15.10
N VAL A 436 -21.02 -14.30 15.67
CA VAL A 436 -21.17 -15.76 15.85
C VAL A 436 -22.29 -16.09 16.84
N GLN A 437 -22.49 -15.27 17.89
CA GLN A 437 -23.57 -15.43 18.86
C GLN A 437 -24.90 -14.77 18.44
N GLN A 438 -24.96 -14.13 17.25
CA GLN A 438 -26.11 -13.36 16.76
C GLN A 438 -26.55 -12.22 17.70
N ILE A 439 -25.59 -11.63 18.40
CA ILE A 439 -25.77 -10.46 19.27
C ILE A 439 -25.74 -9.20 18.40
N SER A 440 -26.68 -8.27 18.64
CA SER A 440 -26.73 -6.97 18.00
C SER A 440 -25.82 -5.96 18.72
N TYR A 441 -25.10 -5.13 17.98
CA TYR A 441 -24.18 -4.11 18.52
C TYR A 441 -24.07 -2.78 17.72
N PRO A 442 -25.13 -2.28 17.04
CA PRO A 442 -25.05 -1.07 16.19
C PRO A 442 -24.71 0.22 16.94
N GLN A 443 -24.98 0.34 18.24
CA GLN A 443 -24.77 1.58 18.98
C GLN A 443 -23.29 1.74 19.36
N ILE A 444 -22.71 0.73 20.00
CA ILE A 444 -21.31 0.71 20.42
C ILE A 444 -20.37 0.70 19.22
N LEU A 445 -20.78 0.11 18.09
CA LEU A 445 -20.01 0.13 16.86
C LEU A 445 -19.73 1.56 16.38
N GLN A 446 -20.72 2.45 16.44
CA GLN A 446 -20.55 3.86 16.01
C GLN A 446 -19.50 4.59 16.86
N LEU A 447 -19.50 4.38 18.18
CA LEU A 447 -18.52 4.97 19.10
C LEU A 447 -17.10 4.43 18.84
N VAL A 448 -16.99 3.12 18.59
CA VAL A 448 -15.70 2.44 18.31
C VAL A 448 -15.17 2.81 16.93
N GLU A 449 -16.03 2.87 15.90
CA GLU A 449 -15.66 3.35 14.57
C GLU A 449 -15.17 4.79 14.63
N PHE A 450 -15.90 5.66 15.33
CA PHE A 450 -15.50 7.04 15.55
C PHE A 450 -14.11 7.12 16.21
N ALA A 451 -13.90 6.46 17.35
CA ALA A 451 -12.63 6.51 18.07
C ALA A 451 -11.45 5.95 17.27
N LEU A 452 -11.60 4.77 16.67
CA LEU A 452 -10.52 4.07 15.99
C LEU A 452 -10.20 4.67 14.60
N CYS A 453 -11.15 5.37 13.96
CA CYS A 453 -10.89 6.08 12.71
C CYS A 453 -10.03 7.34 12.89
N LEU A 454 -9.97 7.94 14.08
CA LEU A 454 -9.18 9.16 14.31
C LEU A 454 -7.67 8.91 14.09
N PRO A 455 -7.04 9.59 13.12
CA PRO A 455 -5.59 9.55 12.94
C PRO A 455 -4.87 10.34 14.03
N ALA A 456 -3.61 10.00 14.31
CA ALA A 456 -2.75 10.70 15.27
C ALA A 456 -1.55 11.42 14.60
N THR A 457 -1.22 11.01 13.37
CA THR A 457 -0.08 11.49 12.59
C THR A 457 -0.41 11.44 11.10
N ASN A 458 0.25 12.27 10.31
CA ASN A 458 0.23 12.20 8.84
C ASN A 458 1.17 11.09 8.29
N ALA A 459 1.73 10.23 9.15
CA ALA A 459 2.67 9.17 8.77
C ALA A 459 2.18 8.22 7.66
N PRO A 460 0.87 7.92 7.51
CA PRO A 460 0.39 7.19 6.33
C PRO A 460 0.67 7.92 5.02
N THR A 461 0.51 9.24 4.98
CA THR A 461 0.79 10.11 3.82
C THR A 461 2.29 10.18 3.55
N GLU A 462 3.12 10.34 4.60
CA GLU A 462 4.58 10.30 4.48
C GLU A 462 5.09 8.97 3.89
N ARG A 463 4.44 7.85 4.23
CA ARG A 463 4.74 6.55 3.60
C ARG A 463 4.41 6.54 2.12
N VAL A 464 3.34 7.22 1.68
CA VAL A 464 3.04 7.37 0.25
C VAL A 464 4.16 8.14 -0.45
N PHE A 465 4.62 9.25 0.13
CA PHE A 465 5.75 10.02 -0.41
C PHE A 465 7.06 9.21 -0.43
N SER A 466 7.35 8.42 0.61
CA SER A 466 8.49 7.49 0.62
C SER A 466 8.37 6.44 -0.49
N ILE A 467 7.18 5.85 -0.70
CA ILE A 467 6.92 4.92 -1.81
C ILE A 467 7.09 5.62 -3.17
N ILE A 468 6.58 6.84 -3.33
CA ILE A 468 6.76 7.68 -4.52
C ILE A 468 8.25 7.86 -4.81
N ASN A 469 9.05 8.30 -3.83
CA ASN A 469 10.48 8.56 -4.00
C ASN A 469 11.28 7.29 -4.34
N ASN A 470 10.87 6.13 -3.84
CA ASN A 470 11.48 4.84 -4.18
C ASN A 470 11.14 4.36 -5.61
N ILE A 471 9.93 4.64 -6.11
CA ILE A 471 9.48 4.23 -7.46
C ILE A 471 9.94 5.25 -8.52
N TRP A 472 9.76 6.54 -8.25
CA TRP A 472 10.05 7.68 -9.11
C TRP A 472 11.51 8.12 -8.93
N THR A 473 12.43 7.28 -9.40
CA THR A 473 13.81 7.70 -9.64
C THR A 473 13.97 8.21 -11.07
N GLU A 474 15.02 9.00 -11.35
CA GLU A 474 15.38 9.45 -12.71
C GLU A 474 15.51 8.27 -13.70
N LYS A 475 15.82 7.09 -13.19
CA LYS A 475 15.98 5.82 -13.92
C LYS A 475 14.65 5.14 -14.26
N SER A 476 13.50 5.67 -13.87
CA SER A 476 12.19 5.04 -14.08
C SER A 476 11.56 5.40 -15.43
N GLN A 477 11.53 6.68 -15.83
CA GLN A 477 10.76 7.18 -16.99
C GLN A 477 9.27 6.77 -16.94
N LEU A 478 8.66 6.81 -15.75
CA LEU A 478 7.22 6.56 -15.57
C LEU A 478 6.42 7.83 -15.88
N THR A 479 5.20 7.65 -16.41
CA THR A 479 4.22 8.74 -16.48
C THR A 479 3.55 8.94 -15.11
N VAL A 480 2.98 10.12 -14.87
CA VAL A 480 2.17 10.37 -13.67
C VAL A 480 1.04 9.35 -13.53
N GLU A 481 0.33 9.02 -14.62
CA GLU A 481 -0.76 8.03 -14.62
C GLU A 481 -0.26 6.63 -14.21
N THR A 482 0.89 6.19 -14.75
CA THR A 482 1.50 4.89 -14.38
C THR A 482 1.95 4.87 -12.92
N LEU A 483 2.57 5.96 -12.43
CA LEU A 483 2.95 6.07 -11.01
C LEU A 483 1.71 5.97 -10.11
N LYS A 484 0.64 6.74 -10.37
CA LYS A 484 -0.61 6.70 -9.58
C LYS A 484 -1.14 5.27 -9.47
N ALA A 485 -1.24 4.56 -10.59
CA ALA A 485 -1.71 3.18 -10.62
C ALA A 485 -0.82 2.21 -9.81
N MET A 486 0.51 2.37 -9.87
CA MET A 486 1.44 1.57 -9.07
C MET A 486 1.27 1.82 -7.57
N ILE A 487 1.12 3.08 -7.14
CA ILE A 487 0.91 3.46 -5.73
C ILE A 487 -0.38 2.85 -5.19
N VAL A 488 -1.48 3.02 -5.92
CA VAL A 488 -2.81 2.48 -5.57
C VAL A 488 -2.73 0.97 -5.37
N VAL A 489 -2.16 0.25 -6.35
CA VAL A 489 -2.03 -1.21 -6.28
C VAL A 489 -1.16 -1.64 -5.10
N ARG A 490 -0.01 -0.99 -4.90
CA ARG A 490 0.90 -1.30 -3.79
C ARG A 490 0.24 -1.10 -2.42
N CYS A 491 -0.48 0.02 -2.24
CA CYS A 491 -0.98 0.41 -0.92
C CYS A 491 -2.36 -0.17 -0.58
N ASN A 492 -3.23 -0.37 -1.57
CA ASN A 492 -4.58 -0.87 -1.32
C ASN A 492 -4.71 -2.38 -1.34
N LEU A 493 -3.92 -3.09 -2.16
CA LEU A 493 -3.94 -4.55 -2.20
C LEU A 493 -3.05 -5.17 -1.12
N GLY A 494 -1.86 -4.63 -0.87
CA GLY A 494 -1.05 -4.84 0.35
C GLY A 494 -0.75 -6.29 0.75
N ARG A 495 -0.89 -7.25 -0.16
CA ARG A 495 -0.83 -8.71 0.06
C ARG A 495 0.49 -9.30 -0.39
N SER A 496 0.84 -10.47 0.15
CA SER A 496 1.89 -11.31 -0.44
C SER A 496 1.51 -11.69 -1.89
N CYS A 497 2.51 -12.05 -2.71
CA CYS A 497 2.22 -12.49 -4.08
C CYS A 497 1.34 -13.76 -4.11
N GLU A 498 1.42 -14.61 -3.08
CA GLU A 498 0.63 -15.82 -2.93
C GLU A 498 -0.83 -15.52 -2.53
N GLU A 499 -1.03 -14.67 -1.52
CA GLU A 499 -2.37 -14.19 -1.12
C GLU A 499 -3.06 -13.41 -2.25
N PHE A 500 -2.28 -12.70 -3.07
CA PHE A 500 -2.79 -12.03 -4.25
C PHE A 500 -3.19 -13.02 -5.34
N LEU A 501 -2.38 -14.05 -5.61
CA LEU A 501 -2.73 -15.14 -6.53
C LEU A 501 -4.05 -15.81 -6.12
N LEU A 502 -4.19 -16.19 -4.84
CA LEU A 502 -5.42 -16.76 -4.30
C LEU A 502 -6.63 -15.80 -4.46
N LYS A 503 -6.43 -14.48 -4.34
CA LYS A 503 -7.49 -13.48 -4.56
C LYS A 503 -7.94 -13.38 -6.03
N ILE A 504 -7.02 -13.54 -6.99
CA ILE A 504 -7.33 -13.32 -8.42
C ILE A 504 -7.67 -14.58 -9.19
N GLN A 505 -7.24 -15.77 -8.75
CA GLN A 505 -7.35 -17.02 -9.52
C GLN A 505 -8.78 -17.32 -9.95
N ASP A 506 -9.77 -16.97 -9.12
CA ASP A 506 -11.20 -17.19 -9.34
C ASP A 506 -11.94 -15.99 -9.95
N ASN A 507 -11.30 -14.81 -10.02
CA ASN A 507 -11.90 -13.61 -10.59
C ASN A 507 -11.85 -13.63 -12.13
N SER A 508 -12.79 -14.36 -12.74
CA SER A 508 -12.86 -14.52 -14.19
C SER A 508 -13.06 -13.20 -14.95
N GLY A 509 -13.71 -12.19 -14.36
CA GLY A 509 -13.90 -10.87 -14.96
C GLY A 509 -12.59 -10.08 -15.04
N LEU A 510 -11.84 -10.04 -13.94
CA LEU A 510 -10.51 -9.42 -13.88
C LEU A 510 -9.54 -10.05 -14.89
N LEU A 511 -9.49 -11.38 -14.92
CA LEU A 511 -8.59 -12.13 -15.78
C LEU A 511 -8.96 -11.99 -17.27
N LYS A 512 -10.26 -11.89 -17.60
CA LYS A 512 -10.71 -11.54 -18.95
C LYS A 512 -10.23 -10.15 -19.38
N LYS A 513 -10.39 -9.12 -18.55
CA LYS A 513 -9.85 -7.76 -18.80
C LYS A 513 -8.31 -7.76 -18.94
N ALA A 514 -7.61 -8.53 -18.11
CA ALA A 514 -6.16 -8.71 -18.21
C ALA A 514 -5.73 -9.35 -19.54
N HIS A 515 -6.55 -10.25 -20.10
CA HIS A 515 -6.28 -10.93 -21.35
C HIS A 515 -6.68 -10.12 -22.60
N SER A 516 -7.89 -9.54 -22.61
CA SER A 516 -8.55 -8.87 -23.74
C SER A 516 -7.81 -7.61 -24.23
N ALA A 517 -8.16 -7.10 -25.41
CA ALA A 517 -7.60 -5.83 -25.90
C ALA A 517 -8.05 -4.61 -25.09
N GLU A 518 -9.12 -4.74 -24.28
CA GLU A 518 -9.77 -3.65 -23.53
C GLU A 518 -8.82 -2.94 -22.56
N LYS A 519 -7.80 -3.62 -22.02
CA LYS A 519 -6.77 -2.99 -21.16
C LYS A 519 -5.98 -1.85 -21.82
N TYR A 520 -6.03 -1.74 -23.16
CA TYR A 520 -5.36 -0.68 -23.92
C TYR A 520 -6.29 0.48 -24.29
N ILE A 521 -7.55 0.45 -23.82
CA ILE A 521 -8.60 1.45 -24.04
C ILE A 521 -8.86 2.19 -22.71
#